data_AF-A0AA96FKB8-F1
#
_entry.id   AF-A0AA96FKB8-F1
#
_cell.length_a   1.000
_cell.length_b   1.000
_cell.length_c   1.000
_cell.angle_alpha   90.00
_cell.angle_beta   90.00
_cell.angle_gamma   90.00
#
_symmetry.space_group_name_H-M   'P 1'
#
loop_
_entity.id
_entity.type
_entity.pdbx_description
1 polymer ?
#
loop_
_entity_poly.entity_id
_entity_poly.type
_entity_poly.pdbx_seq_one_letter_code
_entity_poly.pdbx_strand_id
1 'polypeptide(L)'
;MTDMLSAPSWESAILESVPRGFLAHDWQPATGGRTFEVRNPATEEVIATVADCGPQGIADAFAAAMAERMAAIRVGPPDLEDTELGPLADHRAVDKVRHLVEDAVARGAVVIGKADIPDGPGHYAAPTVLDHVPADAAIMHEEVFGPVAAIHRFSTETEAIAVANNTEHGLASYVMTSHIDRARRVAARLQAGMVGINRGLVSEVAAPFGGVKQSGLGREGGPEGLHEYQQLKYLSLPGFNA
;
A
#
# COMPACT_ATOMS: atom_id res chain seq x y z
N MET A 1 -13.45 -36.74 43.93
CA MET A 1 -12.33 -36.04 43.26
C MET A 1 -12.98 -34.99 42.40
N THR A 2 -13.06 -33.79 42.97
CA THR A 2 -13.76 -32.65 42.41
C THR A 2 -13.04 -32.21 41.14
N ASP A 3 -13.83 -31.98 40.11
CA ASP A 3 -13.46 -31.42 38.82
C ASP A 3 -12.61 -30.16 39.01
N MET A 4 -11.29 -30.33 39.02
CA MET A 4 -10.31 -29.26 39.27
C MET A 4 -9.86 -28.59 37.96
N LEU A 5 -10.55 -28.91 36.85
CA LEU A 5 -10.23 -28.46 35.51
C LEU A 5 -11.39 -27.71 34.83
N SER A 6 -12.60 -27.65 35.41
CA SER A 6 -13.66 -26.82 34.85
C SER A 6 -13.41 -25.33 35.09
N ALA A 7 -13.43 -24.58 33.99
CA ALA A 7 -13.32 -23.12 33.98
C ALA A 7 -14.40 -22.49 34.88
N PRO A 8 -14.05 -21.60 35.82
CA PRO A 8 -15.03 -20.93 36.68
C PRO A 8 -15.98 -20.04 35.87
N SER A 9 -17.27 -19.98 36.26
CA SER A 9 -18.38 -19.38 35.48
C SER A 9 -18.23 -17.90 35.11
N TRP A 10 -17.35 -17.16 35.78
CA TRP A 10 -17.05 -15.76 35.45
C TRP A 10 -16.18 -15.63 34.20
N GLU A 11 -15.36 -16.64 33.87
CA GLU A 11 -14.52 -16.64 32.65
C GLU A 11 -15.39 -16.66 31.39
N SER A 12 -16.43 -17.49 31.35
CA SER A 12 -17.38 -17.55 30.23
C SER A 12 -18.09 -16.21 30.01
N ALA A 13 -18.53 -15.55 31.09
CA ALA A 13 -19.19 -14.25 31.01
C ALA A 13 -18.27 -13.14 30.48
N ILE A 14 -16.99 -13.15 30.86
CA ILE A 14 -16.00 -12.20 30.30
C ILE A 14 -15.78 -12.50 28.82
N LEU A 15 -15.56 -13.76 28.44
CA LEU A 15 -15.29 -14.15 27.07
C LEU A 15 -16.46 -13.86 26.11
N GLU A 16 -17.70 -13.94 26.58
CA GLU A 16 -18.90 -13.51 25.83
C GLU A 16 -18.99 -12.00 25.64
N SER A 17 -18.47 -11.21 26.59
CA SER A 17 -18.54 -9.73 26.56
C SER A 17 -17.43 -9.06 25.74
N VAL A 18 -16.32 -9.76 25.48
CA VAL A 18 -15.16 -9.19 24.78
C VAL A 18 -15.39 -9.27 23.26
N PRO A 19 -15.37 -8.13 22.54
CA PRO A 19 -15.42 -8.14 21.08
C PRO A 19 -14.22 -8.89 20.51
N ARG A 20 -14.43 -9.67 19.46
CA ARG A 20 -13.47 -10.73 19.09
C ARG A 20 -12.71 -10.51 17.78
N GLY A 21 -12.80 -9.32 17.20
CA GLY A 21 -12.01 -8.87 16.05
C GLY A 21 -11.69 -7.39 16.19
N PHE A 22 -10.42 -7.01 16.00
CA PHE A 22 -9.95 -5.63 16.12
C PHE A 22 -9.21 -5.24 14.84
N LEU A 23 -9.73 -4.25 14.13
CA LEU A 23 -9.20 -3.77 12.85
C LEU A 23 -9.35 -2.25 12.80
N ALA A 24 -8.28 -1.55 12.43
CA ALA A 24 -8.24 -0.09 12.30
C ALA A 24 -8.77 0.67 13.54
N HIS A 25 -8.28 0.31 14.73
CA HIS A 25 -8.65 0.91 16.02
C HIS A 25 -10.09 0.64 16.51
N ASP A 26 -10.86 -0.14 15.76
CA ASP A 26 -12.23 -0.49 16.11
C ASP A 26 -12.46 -1.99 16.28
N TRP A 27 -13.36 -2.31 17.19
CA TRP A 27 -13.85 -3.67 17.40
C TRP A 27 -14.97 -3.99 16.40
N GLN A 28 -14.73 -4.99 15.55
CA GLN A 28 -15.65 -5.36 14.49
C GLN A 28 -15.64 -6.87 14.21
N PRO A 29 -16.76 -7.46 13.76
CA PRO A 29 -16.79 -8.85 13.31
C PRO A 29 -15.92 -9.03 12.05
N ALA A 30 -15.53 -10.28 11.76
CA ALA A 30 -14.85 -10.59 10.51
C ALA A 30 -15.75 -10.31 9.29
N THR A 31 -15.18 -9.77 8.22
CA THR A 31 -15.86 -9.70 6.92
C THR A 31 -16.30 -11.09 6.48
N GLY A 32 -17.61 -11.28 6.28
CA GLY A 32 -18.22 -12.58 5.94
C GLY A 32 -18.49 -13.49 7.13
N GLY A 33 -18.33 -13.03 8.38
CA GLY A 33 -18.74 -13.73 9.59
C GLY A 33 -17.89 -14.94 9.98
N ARG A 34 -16.71 -15.13 9.35
CA ARG A 34 -15.82 -16.24 9.70
C ARG A 34 -15.28 -16.11 11.11
N THR A 35 -15.14 -17.25 11.75
CA THR A 35 -14.58 -17.35 13.09
C THR A 35 -13.67 -18.56 13.19
N PHE A 36 -12.72 -18.54 14.10
CA PHE A 36 -11.94 -19.72 14.48
C PHE A 36 -12.00 -19.96 15.99
N GLU A 37 -11.88 -21.23 16.36
CA GLU A 37 -11.89 -21.66 17.76
C GLU A 37 -10.52 -21.46 18.38
N VAL A 38 -10.48 -20.77 19.52
CA VAL A 38 -9.35 -20.73 20.42
C VAL A 38 -9.52 -21.88 21.39
N ARG A 39 -8.54 -22.79 21.40
CA ARG A 39 -8.55 -23.97 22.26
C ARG A 39 -7.57 -23.82 23.41
N ASN A 40 -7.95 -24.32 24.57
CA ASN A 40 -7.03 -24.46 25.68
C ASN A 40 -5.92 -25.46 25.29
N PRO A 41 -4.64 -25.08 25.32
CA PRO A 41 -3.55 -25.97 24.90
C PRO A 41 -3.34 -27.17 25.83
N ALA A 42 -3.89 -27.16 27.05
CA ALA A 42 -3.78 -28.24 28.02
C ALA A 42 -4.97 -29.23 27.99
N THR A 43 -6.18 -28.75 27.66
CA THR A 43 -7.41 -29.58 27.67
C THR A 43 -8.01 -29.82 26.29
N GLU A 44 -7.53 -29.13 25.26
CA GLU A 44 -8.07 -29.08 23.89
C GLU A 44 -9.51 -28.54 23.77
N GLU A 45 -10.13 -28.17 24.89
CA GLU A 45 -11.47 -27.59 24.92
C GLU A 45 -11.50 -26.21 24.27
N VAL A 46 -12.59 -25.90 23.58
CA VAL A 46 -12.81 -24.59 22.98
C VAL A 46 -13.14 -23.59 24.08
N ILE A 47 -12.27 -22.60 24.25
CA ILE A 47 -12.44 -21.54 25.25
C ILE A 47 -13.05 -20.27 24.67
N ALA A 48 -12.85 -19.99 23.38
CA ALA A 48 -13.49 -18.86 22.71
C ALA A 48 -13.62 -19.11 21.20
N THR A 49 -14.55 -18.41 20.57
CA THR A 49 -14.69 -18.37 19.12
C THR A 49 -14.44 -16.95 18.67
N VAL A 50 -13.29 -16.67 18.06
CA VAL A 50 -12.87 -15.30 17.71
C VAL A 50 -13.03 -15.02 16.22
N ALA A 51 -13.10 -13.75 15.85
CA ALA A 51 -13.30 -13.34 14.46
C ALA A 51 -12.05 -13.63 13.61
N ASP A 52 -12.24 -14.25 12.45
CA ASP A 52 -11.18 -14.49 11.47
C ASP A 52 -11.10 -13.29 10.50
N CYS A 53 -10.43 -12.22 10.93
CA CYS A 53 -10.21 -11.01 10.14
C CYS A 53 -9.23 -11.27 8.98
N GLY A 54 -9.74 -11.86 7.91
CA GLY A 54 -8.97 -12.19 6.71
C GLY A 54 -8.64 -10.98 5.81
N PRO A 55 -7.95 -11.22 4.67
CA PRO A 55 -7.50 -10.16 3.75
C PRO A 55 -8.58 -9.19 3.29
N GLN A 56 -9.83 -9.65 3.12
CA GLN A 56 -10.95 -8.79 2.73
C GLN A 56 -11.29 -7.75 3.81
N GLY A 57 -11.29 -8.14 5.09
CA GLY A 57 -11.52 -7.19 6.19
C GLY A 57 -10.39 -6.19 6.35
N ILE A 58 -9.14 -6.59 6.05
CA ILE A 58 -8.01 -5.67 6.00
C ILE A 58 -8.18 -4.67 4.84
N ALA A 59 -8.62 -5.13 3.66
CA ALA A 59 -8.88 -4.26 2.51
C ALA A 59 -9.97 -3.22 2.82
N ASP A 60 -11.08 -3.63 3.44
CA ASP A 60 -12.15 -2.73 3.86
C ASP A 60 -11.66 -1.68 4.86
N ALA A 61 -10.97 -2.12 5.92
CA ALA A 61 -10.45 -1.24 6.96
C ALA A 61 -9.40 -0.25 6.42
N PHE A 62 -8.53 -0.71 5.52
CA PHE A 62 -7.54 0.14 4.86
C PHE A 62 -8.19 1.18 3.95
N ALA A 63 -9.16 0.75 3.12
CA ALA A 63 -9.87 1.63 2.20
C ALA A 63 -10.62 2.73 2.96
N ALA A 64 -11.31 2.38 4.05
CA ALA A 64 -11.99 3.34 4.92
C ALA A 64 -11.02 4.35 5.55
N ALA A 65 -9.93 3.88 6.16
CA ALA A 65 -8.94 4.76 6.80
C ALA A 65 -8.25 5.69 5.79
N MET A 66 -7.95 5.20 4.58
CA MET A 66 -7.39 6.01 3.51
C MET A 66 -8.39 7.06 3.02
N ALA A 67 -9.65 6.67 2.82
CA ALA A 67 -10.72 7.58 2.41
C ALA A 67 -10.93 8.71 3.42
N GLU A 68 -11.00 8.38 4.72
CA GLU A 68 -11.13 9.36 5.79
C GLU A 68 -9.95 10.35 5.78
N ARG A 69 -8.71 9.86 5.77
CA ARG A 69 -7.53 10.72 5.80
C ARG A 69 -7.42 11.60 4.56
N MET A 70 -7.70 11.06 3.37
CA MET A 70 -7.62 11.81 2.13
C MET A 70 -8.74 12.84 1.99
N ALA A 71 -9.98 12.52 2.41
CA ALA A 71 -11.09 13.46 2.40
C ALA A 71 -10.87 14.64 3.36
N ALA A 72 -10.08 14.44 4.43
CA ALA A 72 -9.73 15.48 5.39
C ALA A 72 -8.61 16.43 4.94
N ILE A 73 -7.93 16.17 3.81
CA ILE A 73 -6.82 17.01 3.32
C ILE A 73 -7.36 18.39 2.92
N ARG A 74 -6.81 19.45 3.51
CA ARG A 74 -7.16 20.83 3.14
C ARG A 74 -6.41 21.27 1.89
N VAL A 75 -7.12 21.37 0.78
CA VAL A 75 -6.60 21.88 -0.49
C VAL A 75 -6.71 23.40 -0.53
N GLY A 76 -5.65 24.09 -0.95
CA GLY A 76 -5.65 25.56 -0.95
C GLY A 76 -4.42 26.20 -1.58
N PRO A 77 -4.37 27.54 -1.62
CA PRO A 77 -3.17 28.29 -1.95
C PRO A 77 -2.01 27.93 -0.99
N PRO A 78 -0.77 27.75 -1.50
CA PRO A 78 0.35 27.26 -0.70
C PRO A 78 0.88 28.27 0.34
N ASP A 79 0.44 29.52 0.27
CA ASP A 79 0.77 30.61 1.20
C ASP A 79 -0.17 30.69 2.42
N LEU A 80 -1.26 29.90 2.44
CA LEU A 80 -2.12 29.78 3.62
C LEU A 80 -1.57 28.72 4.59
N GLU A 81 -1.57 29.07 5.88
CA GLU A 81 -1.03 28.22 6.96
C GLU A 81 -1.76 26.86 7.08
N ASP A 82 -3.06 26.83 6.80
CA ASP A 82 -3.88 25.62 6.90
C ASP A 82 -3.84 24.74 5.65
N THR A 83 -3.18 25.15 4.57
CA THR A 83 -3.10 24.35 3.33
C THR A 83 -2.19 23.14 3.51
N GLU A 84 -2.74 21.94 3.30
CA GLU A 84 -1.96 20.69 3.26
C GLU A 84 -1.55 20.31 1.83
N LEU A 85 -2.36 20.70 0.82
CA LEU A 85 -2.11 20.38 -0.58
C LEU A 85 -2.36 21.59 -1.49
N GLY A 86 -1.33 21.96 -2.26
CA GLY A 86 -1.40 23.03 -3.25
C GLY A 86 -2.04 22.62 -4.60
N PRO A 87 -2.10 23.54 -5.57
CA PRO A 87 -2.56 23.23 -6.92
C PRO A 87 -1.57 22.34 -7.67
N LEU A 88 -2.04 21.67 -8.72
CA LEU A 88 -1.21 21.03 -9.73
C LEU A 88 -0.53 22.08 -10.62
N ALA A 89 0.45 21.64 -11.41
CA ALA A 89 1.29 22.53 -12.20
C ALA A 89 0.52 23.32 -13.26
N ASP A 90 -0.46 22.69 -13.94
CA ASP A 90 -1.26 23.33 -14.99
C ASP A 90 -2.64 22.66 -15.17
N HIS A 91 -3.47 23.23 -16.03
CA HIS A 91 -4.80 22.69 -16.34
C HIS A 91 -4.76 21.29 -16.97
N ARG A 92 -3.70 20.94 -17.72
CA ARG A 92 -3.58 19.62 -18.37
C ARG A 92 -3.38 18.53 -17.33
N ALA A 93 -2.66 18.83 -16.25
CA ALA A 93 -2.53 17.92 -15.12
C ALA A 93 -3.88 17.66 -14.45
N VAL A 94 -4.69 18.70 -14.25
CA VAL A 94 -6.06 18.56 -13.71
C VAL A 94 -6.94 17.73 -14.65
N ASP A 95 -6.86 18.00 -15.95
CA ASP A 95 -7.62 17.27 -16.98
C ASP A 95 -7.23 15.79 -17.02
N LYS A 96 -5.94 15.47 -16.91
CA LYS A 96 -5.44 14.09 -16.84
C LYS A 96 -5.97 13.37 -15.61
N VAL A 97 -5.88 13.99 -14.43
CA VAL A 97 -6.39 13.41 -13.17
C VAL A 97 -7.89 13.11 -13.30
N ARG A 98 -8.67 14.08 -13.78
CA ARG A 98 -10.10 13.93 -14.01
C ARG A 98 -10.40 12.78 -14.98
N HIS A 99 -9.70 12.74 -16.10
CA HIS A 99 -9.90 11.68 -17.11
C HIS A 99 -9.65 10.28 -16.55
N LEU A 100 -8.55 10.09 -15.79
CA LEU A 100 -8.22 8.79 -15.20
C LEU A 100 -9.24 8.35 -14.13
N VAL A 101 -9.75 9.30 -13.34
CA VAL A 101 -10.82 9.02 -12.37
C VAL A 101 -12.12 8.65 -13.09
N GLU A 102 -12.50 9.39 -14.13
CA GLU A 102 -13.70 9.12 -14.92
C GLU A 102 -13.63 7.77 -15.64
N ASP A 103 -12.48 7.40 -16.25
CA ASP A 103 -12.27 6.09 -16.87
C ASP A 103 -12.40 4.96 -15.84
N ALA A 104 -11.74 5.10 -14.68
CA ALA A 104 -11.82 4.08 -13.63
C ALA A 104 -13.26 3.88 -13.13
N VAL A 105 -14.00 4.96 -12.88
CA VAL A 105 -15.41 4.89 -12.46
C VAL A 105 -16.29 4.28 -13.55
N ALA A 106 -16.09 4.66 -14.81
CA ALA A 106 -16.82 4.09 -15.94
C ALA A 106 -16.61 2.58 -16.09
N ARG A 107 -15.48 2.05 -15.61
CA ARG A 107 -15.15 0.62 -15.59
C ARG A 107 -15.59 -0.12 -14.33
N GLY A 108 -16.10 0.60 -13.32
CA GLY A 108 -16.67 0.00 -12.10
C GLY A 108 -15.94 0.33 -10.81
N ALA A 109 -14.93 1.20 -10.83
CA ALA A 109 -14.35 1.74 -9.59
C ALA A 109 -15.38 2.59 -8.83
N VAL A 110 -15.24 2.65 -7.50
CA VAL A 110 -16.12 3.43 -6.61
C VAL A 110 -15.31 4.53 -5.94
N VAL A 111 -15.79 5.77 -6.01
CA VAL A 111 -15.22 6.87 -5.21
C VAL A 111 -15.66 6.71 -3.77
N ILE A 112 -14.73 6.44 -2.87
CA ILE A 112 -15.02 6.22 -1.44
C ILE A 112 -14.52 7.35 -0.53
N GLY A 113 -13.67 8.23 -1.05
CA GLY A 113 -13.20 9.44 -0.35
C GLY A 113 -12.86 10.54 -1.34
N LYS A 114 -13.27 11.77 -1.05
CA LYS A 114 -12.98 12.94 -1.88
C LYS A 114 -12.94 14.19 -1.00
N ALA A 115 -11.84 14.94 -1.04
CA ALA A 115 -11.76 16.21 -0.32
C ALA A 115 -12.38 17.36 -1.12
N ASP A 116 -12.71 18.44 -0.42
CA ASP A 116 -13.13 19.68 -1.04
C ASP A 116 -11.95 20.39 -1.72
N ILE A 117 -12.26 21.18 -2.75
CA ILE A 117 -11.31 22.07 -3.42
C ILE A 117 -11.80 23.51 -3.30
N PRO A 118 -10.89 24.50 -3.24
CA PRO A 118 -11.29 25.89 -3.13
C PRO A 118 -11.98 26.38 -4.40
N ASP A 119 -12.93 27.30 -4.25
CA ASP A 119 -13.50 28.05 -5.35
C ASP A 119 -12.50 29.07 -5.91
N GLY A 120 -12.62 29.37 -7.21
CA GLY A 120 -11.85 30.43 -7.86
C GLY A 120 -10.64 29.94 -8.68
N PRO A 121 -9.70 30.84 -9.00
CA PRO A 121 -8.61 30.52 -9.92
C PRO A 121 -7.59 29.57 -9.28
N GLY A 122 -7.17 28.56 -10.05
CA GLY A 122 -6.12 27.63 -9.68
C GLY A 122 -6.32 26.27 -10.35
N HIS A 123 -5.28 25.45 -10.34
CA HIS A 123 -5.29 24.12 -10.95
C HIS A 123 -5.45 23.05 -9.87
N TYR A 124 -6.55 23.11 -9.13
CA TYR A 124 -6.80 22.19 -8.02
C TYR A 124 -7.41 20.88 -8.52
N ALA A 125 -6.94 19.77 -7.95
CA ALA A 125 -7.56 18.46 -8.10
C ALA A 125 -7.88 17.94 -6.69
N ALA A 126 -9.08 17.40 -6.51
CA ALA A 126 -9.50 16.86 -5.23
C ALA A 126 -8.71 15.59 -4.89
N PRO A 127 -8.08 15.50 -3.70
CA PRO A 127 -7.69 14.24 -3.11
C PRO A 127 -8.82 13.22 -3.20
N THR A 128 -8.62 12.15 -3.98
CA THR A 128 -9.67 11.17 -4.30
C THR A 128 -9.18 9.75 -4.04
N VAL A 129 -10.00 8.94 -3.38
CA VAL A 129 -9.77 7.50 -3.17
C VAL A 129 -10.78 6.72 -4.00
N LEU A 130 -10.25 5.86 -4.86
CA LEU A 130 -11.00 4.91 -5.66
C LEU A 130 -10.82 3.51 -5.08
N ASP A 131 -11.91 2.80 -4.82
CA ASP A 131 -11.91 1.39 -4.44
C ASP A 131 -12.48 0.51 -5.55
N HIS A 132 -12.20 -0.79 -5.49
CA HIS A 132 -12.59 -1.77 -6.50
C HIS A 132 -12.11 -1.39 -7.91
N VAL A 133 -10.94 -0.77 -8.04
CA VAL A 133 -10.40 -0.34 -9.34
C VAL A 133 -10.09 -1.59 -10.18
N PRO A 134 -10.69 -1.75 -11.38
CA PRO A 134 -10.39 -2.86 -12.27
C PRO A 134 -8.94 -2.84 -12.77
N ALA A 135 -8.33 -4.00 -12.96
CA ALA A 135 -6.93 -4.11 -13.39
C ALA A 135 -6.67 -3.56 -14.82
N ASP A 136 -7.72 -3.39 -15.63
CA ASP A 136 -7.69 -2.84 -16.98
C ASP A 136 -8.07 -1.35 -17.05
N ALA A 137 -8.32 -0.69 -15.92
CA ALA A 137 -8.51 0.76 -15.87
C ALA A 137 -7.21 1.50 -16.21
N ALA A 138 -7.31 2.62 -16.93
CA ALA A 138 -6.13 3.39 -17.37
C ALA A 138 -5.24 3.80 -16.19
N ILE A 139 -5.85 4.14 -15.04
CA ILE A 139 -5.15 4.53 -13.82
C ILE A 139 -4.22 3.44 -13.25
N MET A 140 -4.38 2.18 -13.66
CA MET A 140 -3.50 1.07 -13.25
C MET A 140 -2.22 1.00 -14.08
N HIS A 141 -2.17 1.66 -15.24
CA HIS A 141 -1.08 1.58 -16.20
C HIS A 141 -0.42 2.93 -16.48
N GLU A 142 -1.13 4.03 -16.23
CA GLU A 142 -0.65 5.38 -16.46
C GLU A 142 -0.33 6.12 -15.15
N GLU A 143 0.75 6.90 -15.18
CA GLU A 143 1.13 7.71 -14.03
C GLU A 143 0.19 8.91 -13.83
N VAL A 144 -0.47 8.98 -12.68
CA VAL A 144 -1.49 10.01 -12.39
C VAL A 144 -0.87 11.40 -12.21
N PHE A 145 0.24 11.50 -11.46
CA PHE A 145 0.83 12.77 -11.00
C PHE A 145 -0.18 13.73 -10.34
N GLY A 146 -1.10 13.18 -9.56
CA GLY A 146 -2.11 13.93 -8.84
C GLY A 146 -2.57 13.18 -7.59
N PRO A 147 -3.40 13.82 -6.76
CA PRO A 147 -3.77 13.28 -5.45
C PRO A 147 -4.87 12.21 -5.57
N VAL A 148 -4.61 11.12 -6.29
CA VAL A 148 -5.54 9.99 -6.44
C VAL A 148 -4.91 8.71 -5.92
N ALA A 149 -5.62 8.01 -5.04
CA ALA A 149 -5.24 6.67 -4.60
C ALA A 149 -6.20 5.65 -5.21
N ALA A 150 -5.66 4.71 -5.99
CA ALA A 150 -6.41 3.62 -6.61
C ALA A 150 -6.20 2.32 -5.83
N ILE A 151 -7.26 1.76 -5.30
CA ILE A 151 -7.25 0.50 -4.54
C ILE A 151 -7.77 -0.62 -5.44
N HIS A 152 -6.84 -1.49 -5.84
CA HIS A 152 -7.14 -2.77 -6.46
C HIS A 152 -7.12 -3.88 -5.40
N ARG A 153 -8.20 -4.64 -5.30
CA ARG A 153 -8.33 -5.74 -4.33
C ARG A 153 -7.93 -7.06 -4.97
N PHE A 154 -7.18 -7.88 -4.25
CA PHE A 154 -6.72 -9.19 -4.69
C PHE A 154 -7.06 -10.26 -3.63
N SER A 155 -7.11 -11.52 -4.05
CA SER A 155 -7.39 -12.67 -3.17
C SER A 155 -6.17 -13.54 -2.89
N THR A 156 -5.15 -13.50 -3.76
CA THR A 156 -3.94 -14.33 -3.60
C THR A 156 -2.65 -13.53 -3.74
N GLU A 157 -1.58 -14.02 -3.11
CA GLU A 157 -0.23 -13.44 -3.25
C GLU A 157 0.25 -13.46 -4.71
N THR A 158 -0.03 -14.54 -5.44
CA THR A 158 0.35 -14.68 -6.85
C THR A 158 -0.35 -13.66 -7.73
N GLU A 159 -1.64 -13.44 -7.52
CA GLU A 159 -2.43 -12.40 -8.19
C GLU A 159 -1.88 -11.00 -7.87
N ALA A 160 -1.64 -10.70 -6.59
CA ALA A 160 -1.09 -9.40 -6.18
C ALA A 160 0.23 -9.07 -6.91
N ILE A 161 1.14 -10.05 -6.98
CA ILE A 161 2.41 -9.90 -7.69
C ILE A 161 2.20 -9.75 -9.19
N ALA A 162 1.29 -10.53 -9.77
CA ALA A 162 0.99 -10.45 -11.20
C ALA A 162 0.45 -9.06 -11.57
N VAL A 163 -0.51 -8.53 -10.82
CA VAL A 163 -1.07 -7.19 -11.02
C VAL A 163 -0.01 -6.11 -10.80
N ALA A 164 0.75 -6.18 -9.70
CA ALA A 164 1.79 -5.18 -9.41
C ALA A 164 2.89 -5.12 -10.48
N ASN A 165 3.21 -6.24 -11.12
CA ASN A 165 4.19 -6.30 -12.21
C ASN A 165 3.61 -5.98 -13.59
N ASN A 166 2.28 -5.96 -13.74
CA ASN A 166 1.59 -5.71 -15.00
C ASN A 166 1.50 -4.21 -15.31
N THR A 167 2.67 -3.59 -15.46
CA THR A 167 2.86 -2.20 -15.86
C THR A 167 4.21 -2.07 -16.56
N GLU A 168 4.37 -1.08 -17.42
CA GLU A 168 5.67 -0.74 -18.03
C GLU A 168 6.63 -0.07 -17.04
N HIS A 169 6.12 0.34 -15.88
CA HIS A 169 6.89 0.98 -14.82
C HIS A 169 7.42 -0.01 -13.78
N GLY A 170 8.45 0.42 -13.05
CA GLY A 170 9.15 -0.38 -12.05
C GLY A 170 10.09 0.47 -11.19
N LEU A 171 9.64 1.64 -10.74
CA LEU A 171 10.47 2.53 -9.90
C LEU A 171 10.59 2.01 -8.47
N ALA A 172 9.47 2.05 -7.73
CA ALA A 172 9.39 1.62 -6.34
C ALA A 172 8.14 0.74 -6.11
N SER A 173 8.22 -0.16 -5.14
CA SER A 173 7.08 -0.93 -4.66
C SER A 173 7.15 -1.13 -3.14
N TYR A 174 6.03 -1.49 -2.51
CA TYR A 174 5.92 -1.59 -1.06
C TYR A 174 5.18 -2.86 -0.66
N VAL A 175 5.67 -3.52 0.40
CA VAL A 175 5.06 -4.72 0.98
C VAL A 175 4.85 -4.50 2.47
N MET A 176 3.60 -4.58 2.92
CA MET A 176 3.21 -4.48 4.33
C MET A 176 2.74 -5.85 4.82
N THR A 177 3.48 -6.47 5.75
CA THR A 177 3.14 -7.77 6.32
C THR A 177 3.93 -8.04 7.61
N SER A 178 3.31 -8.72 8.58
CA SER A 178 3.99 -9.21 9.79
C SER A 178 4.87 -10.45 9.53
N HIS A 179 4.73 -11.12 8.38
CA HIS A 179 5.47 -12.33 8.04
C HIS A 179 6.72 -12.03 7.23
N ILE A 180 7.88 -12.12 7.85
CA ILE A 180 9.17 -11.82 7.20
C ILE A 180 9.44 -12.70 5.96
N ASP A 181 9.08 -13.98 5.99
CA ASP A 181 9.28 -14.86 4.83
C ASP A 181 8.38 -14.46 3.67
N ARG A 182 7.14 -14.01 3.96
CA ARG A 182 6.25 -13.46 2.95
C ARG A 182 6.82 -12.18 2.37
N ALA A 183 7.27 -11.26 3.23
CA ALA A 183 7.88 -10.00 2.80
C ALA A 183 9.03 -10.24 1.83
N ARG A 184 9.96 -11.13 2.17
CA ARG A 184 11.13 -11.44 1.34
C ARG A 184 10.75 -12.09 0.01
N ARG A 185 9.84 -13.07 0.02
CA ARG A 185 9.39 -13.75 -1.21
C ARG A 185 8.65 -12.81 -2.16
N VAL A 186 7.77 -11.97 -1.63
CA VAL A 186 7.04 -10.97 -2.44
C VAL A 186 8.02 -9.93 -2.98
N ALA A 187 8.86 -9.36 -2.13
CA ALA A 187 9.84 -8.34 -2.52
C ALA A 187 10.78 -8.83 -3.63
N ALA A 188 11.25 -10.08 -3.55
CA ALA A 188 12.11 -10.67 -4.58
C ALA A 188 11.42 -10.89 -5.94
N ARG A 189 10.07 -10.92 -5.97
CA ARG A 189 9.27 -11.13 -7.19
C ARG A 189 8.70 -9.85 -7.78
N LEU A 190 8.75 -8.74 -7.04
CA LEU A 190 8.34 -7.43 -7.53
C LEU A 190 9.40 -6.88 -8.49
N GLN A 191 8.98 -6.47 -9.67
CA GLN A 191 9.82 -5.90 -10.71
C GLN A 191 9.93 -4.38 -10.51
N ALA A 192 10.54 -3.98 -9.39
CA ALA A 192 10.81 -2.60 -9.04
C ALA A 192 12.29 -2.43 -8.67
N GLY A 193 12.87 -1.27 -8.97
CA GLY A 193 14.26 -0.98 -8.61
C GLY A 193 14.46 -0.80 -7.09
N MET A 194 13.40 -0.41 -6.38
CA MET A 194 13.39 -0.26 -4.92
C MET A 194 12.15 -0.94 -4.33
N VAL A 195 12.30 -1.63 -3.20
CA VAL A 195 11.17 -2.24 -2.48
C VAL A 195 11.21 -1.89 -1.00
N GLY A 196 10.16 -1.24 -0.50
CA GLY A 196 9.96 -0.95 0.92
C GLY A 196 9.24 -2.09 1.62
N ILE A 197 9.81 -2.60 2.72
CA ILE A 197 9.14 -3.60 3.57
C ILE A 197 8.76 -2.93 4.88
N ASN A 198 7.45 -2.91 5.20
CA ASN A 198 6.91 -2.35 6.43
C ASN A 198 7.32 -0.88 6.70
N ARG A 199 7.51 -0.09 5.64
CA ARG A 199 7.87 1.34 5.71
C ARG A 199 7.22 2.12 4.57
N GLY A 200 6.85 3.38 4.82
CA GLY A 200 6.15 4.24 3.84
C GLY A 200 7.05 5.08 2.93
N LEU A 201 8.33 5.24 3.27
CA LEU A 201 9.30 6.00 2.46
C LEU A 201 10.54 5.14 2.29
N VAL A 202 11.03 4.91 1.07
CA VAL A 202 12.26 4.14 0.81
C VAL A 202 13.51 4.98 0.58
N SER A 203 13.34 6.27 0.25
CA SER A 203 14.46 7.16 -0.10
C SER A 203 15.49 7.25 1.02
N GLU A 204 16.76 7.09 0.66
CA GLU A 204 17.93 7.17 1.52
C GLU A 204 19.13 7.57 0.65
N VAL A 205 19.90 8.57 1.06
CA VAL A 205 21.01 9.13 0.25
C VAL A 205 22.12 8.09 0.06
N ALA A 206 22.33 7.23 1.06
CA ALA A 206 23.33 6.17 1.01
C ALA A 206 22.90 4.92 0.23
N ALA A 207 21.65 4.85 -0.24
CA ALA A 207 21.10 3.72 -0.98
C ALA A 207 20.91 4.05 -2.47
N PRO A 208 20.99 3.05 -3.37
CA PRO A 208 20.72 3.28 -4.79
C PRO A 208 19.23 3.59 -5.02
N PHE A 209 18.98 4.64 -5.80
CA PHE A 209 17.67 5.06 -6.26
C PHE A 209 17.57 4.91 -7.78
N GLY A 210 16.46 4.39 -8.27
CA GLY A 210 16.22 4.24 -9.71
C GLY A 210 15.42 3.00 -10.03
N GLY A 211 14.78 2.99 -11.19
CA GLY A 211 13.82 1.97 -11.58
C GLY A 211 14.38 0.85 -12.45
N VAL A 212 13.49 -0.06 -12.81
CA VAL A 212 13.66 -1.02 -13.91
C VAL A 212 12.59 -0.76 -14.97
N LYS A 213 12.63 -1.49 -16.10
CA LYS A 213 11.71 -1.33 -17.23
C LYS A 213 11.77 0.11 -17.80
N GLN A 214 10.64 0.78 -18.00
CA GLN A 214 10.60 2.16 -18.49
C GLN A 214 10.80 3.21 -17.40
N SER A 215 11.01 2.81 -16.14
CA SER A 215 11.28 3.76 -15.04
C SER A 215 12.74 4.23 -14.95
N GLY A 216 13.54 3.99 -15.99
CA GLY A 216 14.88 4.54 -16.14
C GLY A 216 16.00 3.51 -16.28
N LEU A 217 17.21 4.02 -16.47
CA LEU A 217 18.46 3.26 -16.58
C LEU A 217 19.44 3.76 -15.52
N GLY A 218 20.32 2.87 -15.07
CA GLY A 218 21.32 3.22 -14.05
C GLY A 218 20.73 3.38 -12.64
N ARG A 219 21.53 3.89 -11.71
CA ARG A 219 21.11 4.25 -10.34
C ARG A 219 21.72 5.58 -9.92
N GLU A 220 21.01 6.32 -9.09
CA GLU A 220 21.45 7.56 -8.45
C GLU A 220 21.61 7.34 -6.94
N GLY A 221 22.43 8.15 -6.27
CA GLY A 221 22.71 7.99 -4.84
C GLY A 221 23.55 6.75 -4.52
N GLY A 222 23.88 6.59 -3.24
CA GLY A 222 24.78 5.53 -2.78
C GLY A 222 26.15 5.52 -3.49
N PRO A 223 26.95 4.45 -3.28
CA PRO A 223 28.15 4.20 -4.06
C PRO A 223 27.86 3.97 -5.55
N GLU A 224 26.70 3.38 -5.89
CA GLU A 224 26.32 3.03 -7.25
C GLU A 224 26.19 4.25 -8.15
N GLY A 225 25.68 5.37 -7.64
CA GLY A 225 25.51 6.60 -8.41
C GLY A 225 26.83 7.18 -8.92
N LEU A 226 27.96 6.89 -8.26
CA LEU A 226 29.27 7.32 -8.77
C LEU A 226 29.65 6.60 -10.06
N HIS A 227 29.19 5.37 -10.27
CA HIS A 227 29.54 4.59 -11.46
C HIS A 227 29.00 5.23 -12.75
N GLU A 228 27.88 5.96 -12.69
CA GLU A 228 27.29 6.66 -13.83
C GLU A 228 28.18 7.81 -14.37
N TYR A 229 29.16 8.26 -13.58
CA TYR A 229 30.07 9.36 -13.93
C TYR A 229 31.53 8.90 -14.09
N GLN A 230 31.80 7.59 -14.05
CA GLN A 230 33.15 7.04 -14.17
C GLN A 230 33.46 6.55 -15.59
N GLN A 231 34.75 6.48 -15.91
CA GLN A 231 35.27 5.91 -17.17
C GLN A 231 36.29 4.83 -16.85
N LEU A 232 35.98 3.58 -17.20
CA LEU A 232 36.87 2.45 -16.97
C LEU A 232 38.03 2.46 -17.98
N LYS A 233 39.26 2.32 -17.49
CA LYS A 233 40.46 2.22 -18.33
C LYS A 233 41.23 0.96 -17.98
N TYR A 234 41.31 0.04 -18.94
CA TYR A 234 42.14 -1.16 -18.85
C TYR A 234 43.55 -0.88 -19.40
N LEU A 235 44.57 -1.27 -18.63
CA LEU A 235 45.98 -1.20 -19.04
C LEU A 235 46.53 -2.62 -19.16
N SER A 236 46.91 -3.03 -20.38
CA SER A 236 47.56 -4.31 -20.64
C SER A 236 49.05 -4.09 -20.84
N LEU A 237 49.87 -4.60 -19.92
CA LEU A 237 51.33 -4.53 -20.01
C LEU A 237 51.89 -5.93 -20.29
N PRO A 238 52.84 -6.08 -21.22
CA PRO A 238 53.57 -7.34 -21.37
C PRO A 238 54.40 -7.61 -20.10
N GLY A 239 54.74 -8.87 -19.86
CA GLY A 239 55.69 -9.23 -18.80
C GLY A 239 57.05 -8.60 -19.04
N PHE A 240 57.60 -7.94 -18.03
CA PHE A 240 58.97 -7.42 -18.08
C PHE A 240 59.94 -8.59 -17.84
N ASN A 241 60.80 -8.92 -18.81
CA ASN A 241 61.95 -9.78 -18.55
C ASN A 241 62.94 -8.99 -17.68
N ALA A 242 63.17 -9.47 -16.45
CA ALA A 242 64.14 -8.93 -15.50
C ALA A 242 65.59 -9.17 -15.94
#